data_AF-G5BB38-F1
#
_entry.id   AF-G5BB38-F1
#
_cell.length_a   1.000
_cell.length_b   1.000
_cell.length_c   1.000
_cell.angle_alpha   90.00
_cell.angle_beta   90.00
_cell.angle_gamma   90.00
#
_symmetry.space_group_name_H-M   'P 1'
#
loop_
_entity.id
_entity.type
_entity.pdbx_description
1 polymer ?
#
loop_
_entity_poly.entity_id
_entity_poly.type
_entity_poly.pdbx_seq_one_letter_code
_entity_poly.pdbx_strand_id
1 'polypeptide(L)'
;MPKVKRSRKPPLDGWELMEPALDELDQKRREAEHYEYCIKEGYADKNLIAKWKKQGYENLCCLRCIQTQDTTFGTNCICQVPKSKLEVGRIIECTHCSCQGCSG
;
A
#
# COMPACT_ATOMS: atom_id res chain seq x y z
N MET A 1 -0.79 15.83 15.94
CA MET A 1 -0.28 16.84 16.89
C MET A 1 -1.11 18.10 16.75
N PRO A 2 -1.59 18.71 17.84
CA PRO A 2 -2.33 19.98 17.77
C PRO A 2 -1.46 21.11 17.22
N LYS A 3 -2.03 22.00 16.40
CA LYS A 3 -1.31 23.20 15.93
C LYS A 3 -0.97 24.09 17.13
N VAL A 4 0.32 24.36 17.34
CA VAL A 4 0.77 25.28 18.39
C VAL A 4 0.48 26.71 17.94
N LYS A 5 -0.55 27.34 18.51
CA LYS A 5 -0.88 28.75 18.23
C LYS A 5 0.23 29.64 18.82
N ARG A 6 0.97 30.34 17.94
CA ARG A 6 2.06 31.26 18.33
C ARG A 6 1.57 32.65 18.76
N SER A 7 0.38 33.05 18.29
CA SER A 7 -0.22 34.35 18.60
C SER A 7 -1.22 34.24 19.74
N ARG A 8 -1.22 35.23 20.64
CA ARG A 8 -2.23 35.40 21.69
C ARG A 8 -3.46 36.18 21.23
N LYS A 9 -3.43 36.78 20.04
CA LYS A 9 -4.57 37.54 19.48
C LYS A 9 -5.68 36.57 19.07
N PRO A 10 -6.95 36.89 19.36
CA PRO A 10 -8.08 36.07 18.93
C PRO A 10 -8.11 35.98 17.40
N PRO A 11 -8.58 34.85 16.83
CA PRO A 11 -8.76 34.71 15.39
C PRO A 11 -9.66 35.82 14.82
N LEU A 12 -9.38 36.22 13.57
CA LEU A 12 -10.19 37.20 12.84
C LEU A 12 -11.59 36.64 12.54
N ASP A 13 -12.55 37.53 12.38
CA ASP A 13 -13.92 37.15 12.03
C ASP A 13 -13.95 36.36 10.71
N GLY A 14 -14.68 35.24 10.69
CA GLY A 14 -14.70 34.28 9.57
C GLY A 14 -13.57 33.23 9.54
N TRP A 15 -12.65 33.21 10.50
CA TRP A 15 -11.61 32.16 10.59
C TRP A 15 -12.19 30.75 10.79
N GLU A 16 -13.30 30.63 11.53
CA GLU A 16 -14.00 29.37 11.78
C GLU A 16 -14.47 28.68 10.48
N LEU A 17 -14.71 29.45 9.41
CA LEU A 17 -15.12 28.93 8.11
C LEU A 17 -13.93 28.34 7.32
N MET A 18 -12.71 28.82 7.57
CA MET A 18 -11.50 28.34 6.88
C MET A 18 -10.71 27.31 7.69
N GLU A 19 -10.83 27.31 9.02
CA GLU A 19 -10.09 26.41 9.91
C GLU A 19 -10.23 24.92 9.54
N PRO A 20 -11.44 24.39 9.24
CA PRO A 20 -11.58 22.99 8.83
C PRO A 20 -10.83 22.67 7.53
N ALA A 21 -10.88 23.56 6.55
CA ALA A 21 -10.21 23.38 5.26
C ALA A 21 -8.68 23.39 5.42
N LEU A 22 -8.16 24.30 6.25
CA LEU A 22 -6.72 24.38 6.55
C LEU A 22 -6.22 23.17 7.35
N ASP A 23 -7.03 22.65 8.27
CA ASP A 23 -6.70 21.45 9.03
C ASP A 23 -6.70 20.19 8.16
N GLU A 24 -7.67 20.06 7.24
CA GLU A 24 -7.71 18.96 6.28
C GLU A 24 -6.47 18.98 5.36
N LEU A 25 -6.10 20.16 4.84
CA LEU A 25 -4.90 20.31 3.99
C LEU A 25 -3.61 19.96 4.74
N ASP A 26 -3.45 20.45 5.97
CA ASP A 26 -2.27 20.13 6.78
C ASP A 26 -2.21 18.65 7.17
N GLN A 27 -3.36 18.02 7.40
CA GLN A 27 -3.42 16.60 7.69
C GLN A 27 -3.01 15.77 6.48
N LYS A 28 -3.56 16.06 5.30
CA LYS A 28 -3.17 15.41 4.05
C LYS A 28 -1.68 15.57 3.76
N ARG A 29 -1.10 16.76 4.02
CA ARG A 29 0.34 16.99 3.84
C ARG A 29 1.18 16.08 4.76
N ARG A 30 0.84 16.03 6.05
CA ARG A 30 1.55 15.18 7.02
C ARG A 30 1.49 13.70 6.65
N GLU A 31 0.33 13.22 6.20
CA GLU A 31 0.16 11.84 5.76
C GLU A 31 1.02 11.52 4.53
N ALA A 32 1.07 12.44 3.55
CA ALA A 32 1.92 12.30 2.38
C ALA A 32 3.42 12.28 2.75
N GLU A 33 3.86 13.21 3.59
CA GLU A 33 5.25 13.28 4.06
C GLU A 33 5.66 11.99 4.79
N HIS A 34 4.79 11.48 5.67
CA HIS A 34 5.07 10.26 6.42
C HIS A 34 5.11 9.02 5.52
N TYR A 35 4.19 8.92 4.54
CA TYR A 35 4.18 7.84 3.56
C TYR A 35 5.48 7.83 2.72
N GLU A 36 5.92 9.00 2.23
CA GLU A 36 7.18 9.10 1.49
C GLU A 36 8.40 8.76 2.35
N TYR A 37 8.40 9.17 3.61
CA TYR A 37 9.45 8.84 4.57
C TYR A 37 9.58 7.33 4.76
N CYS A 38 8.48 6.62 5.00
CA CYS A 38 8.48 5.16 5.16
C CYS A 38 9.06 4.43 3.94
N ILE A 39 8.82 4.96 2.74
CA ILE A 39 9.39 4.40 1.50
C ILE A 39 10.89 4.69 1.40
N LYS A 40 11.33 5.93 1.70
CA LYS A 40 12.73 6.34 1.61
C LYS A 40 13.63 5.57 2.59
N GLU A 41 13.14 5.34 3.81
CA GLU A 41 13.85 4.59 4.85
C GLU A 41 13.76 3.06 4.67
N GLY A 42 13.03 2.58 3.67
CA GLY A 42 12.92 1.15 3.37
C GLY A 42 11.97 0.36 4.29
N TYR A 43 11.14 1.03 5.10
CA TYR A 43 10.07 0.37 5.86
C TYR A 43 8.97 -0.18 4.94
N ALA A 44 8.81 0.38 3.74
CA ALA A 44 7.82 -0.04 2.77
C ALA A 44 8.39 -0.11 1.34
N ASP A 45 8.05 -1.18 0.61
CA ASP A 45 8.47 -1.36 -0.78
C ASP A 45 7.55 -0.59 -1.75
N LYS A 46 8.10 0.44 -2.38
CA LYS A 46 7.42 1.27 -3.39
C LYS A 46 6.83 0.45 -4.54
N ASN A 47 7.57 -0.53 -5.04
CA ASN A 47 7.17 -1.33 -6.19
C ASN A 47 6.04 -2.29 -5.82
N LEU A 48 6.09 -2.87 -4.62
CA LEU A 48 5.01 -3.71 -4.11
C LEU A 48 3.72 -2.90 -3.91
N ILE A 49 3.81 -1.71 -3.30
CA ILE A 49 2.65 -0.82 -3.15
C ILE A 49 2.08 -0.40 -4.50
N ALA A 50 2.93 -0.11 -5.49
CA ALA A 50 2.48 0.21 -6.84
C ALA A 50 1.72 -0.95 -7.51
N LYS A 51 2.03 -2.20 -7.15
CA LYS A 51 1.30 -3.38 -7.62
C LYS A 51 -0.03 -3.55 -6.90
N TRP A 52 -0.09 -3.36 -5.57
CA TRP A 52 -1.35 -3.43 -4.82
C TRP A 52 -2.42 -2.45 -5.29
N LYS A 53 -2.02 -1.34 -5.91
CA LYS A 53 -2.96 -0.38 -6.52
C LYS A 53 -3.55 -0.85 -7.86
N LYS A 54 -3.06 -1.94 -8.44
CA LYS A 54 -3.54 -2.49 -9.73
C LYS A 54 -4.57 -3.58 -9.46
N GLN A 55 -5.59 -3.61 -10.30
CA GLN A 55 -6.63 -4.64 -10.25
C GLN A 55 -6.03 -6.04 -10.40
N GLY A 56 -6.42 -6.97 -9.54
CA GLY A 56 -5.95 -8.36 -9.53
C GLY A 56 -4.62 -8.59 -8.81
N TYR A 57 -4.03 -7.56 -8.22
CA TYR A 57 -2.79 -7.64 -7.44
C TYR A 57 -2.96 -7.10 -6.02
N GLU A 58 -4.19 -6.89 -5.55
CA GLU A 58 -4.50 -6.26 -4.27
C GLU A 58 -3.90 -7.03 -3.08
N ASN A 59 -3.80 -8.36 -3.21
CA ASN A 59 -3.24 -9.27 -2.20
C ASN A 59 -1.89 -9.88 -2.64
N LEU A 60 -1.12 -9.17 -3.48
CA LEU A 60 0.17 -9.66 -3.96
C LEU A 60 1.15 -9.86 -2.79
N CYS A 61 1.69 -11.06 -2.71
CA CYS A 61 2.60 -11.52 -1.66
C CYS A 61 4.05 -10.99 -1.80
N CYS A 62 4.62 -10.98 -3.00
CA CYS A 62 5.96 -10.43 -3.26
C CYS A 62 6.16 -10.17 -4.76
N LEU A 63 7.21 -9.41 -5.12
CA LEU A 63 7.52 -9.09 -6.51
C LEU A 63 8.03 -10.31 -7.32
N ARG A 64 8.71 -11.27 -6.68
CA ARG A 64 9.22 -12.48 -7.35
C ARG A 64 8.09 -13.33 -7.93
N CYS A 65 6.95 -13.41 -7.25
CA CYS A 65 5.81 -14.22 -7.67
C CYS A 65 5.14 -13.76 -8.98
N ILE A 66 5.45 -12.56 -9.46
CA ILE A 66 4.92 -12.00 -10.71
C ILE A 66 6.03 -11.76 -11.75
N GLN A 67 7.27 -12.11 -11.42
CA GLN A 67 8.41 -11.88 -12.29
C GLN A 67 8.66 -13.13 -13.13
N THR A 68 8.35 -13.04 -14.42
CA THR A 68 8.47 -14.17 -15.35
C THR A 68 9.90 -14.66 -15.52
N GLN A 69 10.89 -13.79 -15.26
CA GLN A 69 12.32 -14.14 -15.27
C GLN A 69 12.71 -15.17 -14.20
N ASP A 70 11.97 -15.19 -13.09
CA ASP A 70 12.33 -15.96 -11.90
C ASP A 70 11.79 -17.40 -11.95
N THR A 71 11.12 -17.77 -13.04
CA THR A 71 10.54 -19.10 -13.26
C THR A 71 11.06 -19.73 -14.56
N THR A 72 11.20 -21.05 -14.56
CA THR A 72 11.75 -21.82 -15.70
C THR A 72 10.97 -21.64 -17.00
N PHE A 73 9.65 -21.45 -16.90
CA PHE A 73 8.75 -21.39 -18.06
C PHE A 73 8.30 -19.98 -18.42
N GLY A 74 8.87 -18.94 -17.80
CA GLY A 74 8.49 -17.56 -18.11
C GLY A 74 7.08 -17.19 -17.64
N THR A 75 6.57 -17.86 -16.60
CA THR A 75 5.20 -17.67 -16.09
C THR A 75 5.19 -17.10 -14.67
N ASN A 76 4.03 -16.65 -14.21
CA ASN A 76 3.85 -16.24 -12.82
C ASN A 76 3.83 -17.46 -11.88
N CYS A 77 4.06 -17.22 -10.60
CA CYS A 77 4.01 -18.26 -9.58
C CYS A 77 2.58 -18.83 -9.42
N ILE A 78 2.49 -20.10 -9.02
CA ILE A 78 1.21 -20.79 -8.74
C ILE A 78 0.32 -20.04 -7.73
N CYS A 79 0.91 -19.24 -6.83
CA CYS A 79 0.14 -18.44 -5.89
C CYS A 79 -0.73 -17.38 -6.56
N GLN A 80 -0.47 -17.01 -7.82
CA GLN A 80 -1.30 -16.08 -8.59
C GLN A 80 -2.49 -16.76 -9.27
N VAL A 81 -2.60 -18.09 -9.18
CA VAL A 81 -3.74 -18.84 -9.73
C VAL A 81 -4.92 -18.75 -8.75
N PRO A 82 -6.10 -18.30 -9.18
CA PRO A 82 -7.30 -18.28 -8.34
C PRO A 82 -7.65 -19.68 -7.84
N LYS A 83 -8.10 -19.80 -6.59
CA LYS A 83 -8.42 -21.11 -6.00
C LYS A 83 -9.54 -21.86 -6.72
N SER A 84 -10.44 -21.15 -7.40
CA SER A 84 -11.51 -21.74 -8.22
C SER A 84 -11.00 -22.55 -9.41
N LYS A 85 -9.77 -22.30 -9.87
CA LYS A 85 -9.12 -23.05 -10.96
C LYS A 85 -8.19 -24.15 -10.47
N LEU A 86 -8.04 -24.28 -9.16
CA LEU A 86 -7.22 -25.31 -8.52
C LEU A 86 -8.08 -26.50 -8.10
N GLU A 87 -7.45 -27.65 -7.99
CA GLU A 87 -8.08 -28.87 -7.49
C GLU A 87 -8.57 -28.65 -6.05
N VAL A 88 -9.80 -29.07 -5.77
CA VAL A 88 -10.42 -28.89 -4.45
C VAL A 88 -9.60 -29.65 -3.40
N GLY A 89 -9.16 -28.92 -2.36
CA GLY A 89 -8.36 -29.48 -1.26
C GLY A 89 -6.84 -29.43 -1.48
N ARG A 90 -6.36 -28.93 -2.63
CA ARG A 90 -4.93 -28.75 -2.84
C ARG A 90 -4.40 -27.56 -2.03
N ILE A 91 -3.50 -27.84 -1.09
CA ILE A 91 -2.76 -26.80 -0.36
C ILE A 91 -1.68 -26.25 -1.29
N ILE A 92 -1.67 -24.93 -1.49
CA ILE A 92 -0.63 -24.24 -2.23
C ILE A 92 0.38 -23.68 -1.23
N GLU A 93 1.66 -23.86 -1.54
CA GLU A 93 2.75 -23.17 -0.87
C GLU A 93 3.74 -22.66 -1.91
N CYS A 94 3.97 -21.35 -1.92
CA CYS A 94 4.93 -20.72 -2.82
C CYS A 94 6.37 -21.00 -2.37
N THR A 95 7.23 -21.42 -3.29
CA THR A 95 8.67 -21.63 -3.00
C THR A 95 9.45 -20.33 -2.77
N HIS A 96 8.92 -19.17 -3.14
CA HIS A 96 9.61 -17.88 -2.98
C HIS A 96 9.28 -17.16 -1.67
N CYS A 97 8.06 -17.28 -1.17
CA CYS A 97 7.60 -16.53 0.01
C CYS A 97 6.60 -17.30 0.89
N SER A 98 6.40 -18.59 0.64
CA SER A 98 5.53 -19.49 1.42
C SER A 98 4.07 -19.02 1.56
N CYS A 99 3.60 -18.15 0.65
CA CYS A 99 2.19 -17.77 0.60
C CYS A 99 1.31 -18.92 0.08
N GLN A 100 0.03 -18.91 0.48
CA GLN A 100 -0.94 -19.96 0.16
C GLN A 100 -1.98 -19.53 -0.90
N GLY A 101 -1.64 -18.53 -1.71
CA GLY A 101 -2.52 -17.92 -2.71
C GLY A 101 -2.63 -16.41 -2.51
N CYS A 102 -2.42 -15.68 -3.60
CA CYS A 102 -2.39 -14.22 -3.67
C CYS A 102 -3.51 -13.68 -4.57
N SER A 103 -4.26 -14.56 -5.26
CA SER A 103 -5.31 -14.21 -6.26
C SER A 103 -6.74 -14.56 -5.81
N GLY A 104 -6.97 -14.63 -4.49
CA GLY A 104 -8.25 -15.06 -3.90
C GLY A 104 -8.34 -16.57 -3.71
#